data_AF-A0A163USW9-F1
#
_entry.id   AF-A0A163USW9-F1
#
_cell.length_a   1.000
_cell.length_b   1.000
_cell.length_c   1.000
_cell.angle_alpha   90.00
_cell.angle_beta   90.00
_cell.angle_gamma   90.00
#
_symmetry.space_group_name_H-M   'P 1'
#
loop_
_entity.id
_entity.type
_entity.pdbx_description
1 polymer ?
#
loop_
_entity_poly.entity_id
_entity_poly.type
_entity_poly.pdbx_seq_one_letter_code
_entity_poly.pdbx_strand_id
1 'polypeptide(L)'
;MRELIGWFWDLPLTKMAAITAFAAIGAALPKDLSARDRLMTFFVGFMAALVFGDPVRSLLGFSEAWAYGMAGILAMTGRNIAVFILRASRDPKTFAQDVLEIWRGVPRK
;
A
#
# COMPACT_ATOMS: atom_id res chain seq x y z
N MET A 1 21.36 -1.89 -20.33
CA MET A 1 21.34 -0.49 -19.86
C MET A 1 20.45 0.43 -20.70
N ARG A 2 20.52 0.41 -22.05
CA ARG A 2 19.65 1.24 -22.90
C ARG A 2 18.15 0.93 -22.77
N GLU A 3 17.77 -0.33 -22.57
CA GLU A 3 16.36 -0.72 -22.36
C GLU A 3 15.78 -0.24 -21.03
N LEU A 4 16.56 -0.29 -19.93
CA LEU A 4 16.14 0.23 -18.62
C LEU A 4 15.95 1.75 -18.65
N ILE A 5 16.79 2.46 -19.40
CA ILE A 5 16.70 3.90 -19.59
C ILE A 5 15.49 4.24 -20.47
N GLY A 6 15.25 3.50 -21.57
CA GLY A 6 14.06 3.68 -22.41
C GLY A 6 12.76 3.44 -21.64
N TRP A 7 12.70 2.36 -20.86
CA TRP A 7 11.58 2.08 -19.95
C TRP A 7 11.35 3.22 -18.95
N PHE A 8 12.41 3.80 -18.38
CA PHE A 8 12.31 4.92 -17.46
C PHE A 8 11.76 6.20 -18.12
N TRP A 9 12.05 6.42 -19.41
CA TRP A 9 11.56 7.56 -20.18
C TRP A 9 10.11 7.40 -20.67
N ASP A 10 9.64 6.16 -20.86
CA ASP A 10 8.23 5.87 -21.16
C ASP A 10 7.33 5.83 -19.91
N LEU A 11 7.91 6.04 -18.71
CA LEU A 11 7.13 6.03 -17.48
C LEU A 11 6.10 7.17 -17.52
N PRO A 12 4.82 6.87 -17.25
CA PRO A 12 3.79 7.89 -17.14
C PRO A 12 4.04 8.70 -15.86
N LEU A 13 4.90 9.72 -15.97
CA LEU A 13 5.37 10.57 -14.86
C LEU A 13 4.20 11.11 -14.03
N THR A 14 3.08 11.43 -14.67
CA THR A 14 1.85 11.88 -14.00
C THR A 14 1.23 10.79 -13.11
N LYS A 15 1.23 9.53 -13.54
CA LYS A 15 0.76 8.40 -12.70
C LYS A 15 1.70 8.16 -11.54
N MET A 16 3.01 8.19 -11.78
CA MET A 16 4.03 8.06 -10.73
C MET A 16 3.92 9.18 -9.70
N ALA A 17 3.71 10.43 -10.14
CA ALA A 17 3.49 11.56 -9.25
C ALA A 17 2.22 11.39 -8.41
N ALA A 18 1.12 10.94 -9.01
CA ALA A 18 -0.12 10.66 -8.30
C ALA A 18 0.06 9.55 -7.25
N ILE A 19 0.69 8.43 -7.61
CA ILE A 19 0.99 7.32 -6.68
C ILE A 19 1.85 7.83 -5.53
N THR A 20 2.89 8.62 -5.83
CA THR A 20 3.79 9.21 -4.83
C THR A 20 3.02 10.09 -3.86
N ALA A 21 2.13 10.95 -4.35
CA ALA A 21 1.31 11.83 -3.52
C ALA A 21 0.41 11.03 -2.57
N PHE A 22 -0.31 10.03 -3.08
CA PHE A 22 -1.17 9.17 -2.25
C PHE A 22 -0.38 8.34 -1.23
N ALA A 23 0.75 7.77 -1.63
CA ALA A 23 1.63 7.03 -0.73
C ALA A 23 2.19 7.93 0.38
N ALA A 24 2.57 9.18 0.06
CA ALA A 24 3.06 10.15 1.04
C ALA A 24 1.96 10.54 2.05
N ILE A 25 0.75 10.82 1.57
CA ILE A 25 -0.42 11.07 2.43
C ILE A 25 -0.67 9.85 3.33
N GLY A 26 -0.69 8.64 2.75
CA GLY A 26 -0.88 7.40 3.49
C GLY A 26 0.16 7.20 4.60
N ALA A 27 1.42 7.48 4.32
CA ALA A 27 2.53 7.33 5.27
C ALA A 27 2.55 8.41 6.37
N ALA A 28 1.95 9.57 6.12
CA ALA A 28 1.85 10.64 7.11
C ALA A 28 0.71 10.44 8.13
N LEU A 29 -0.34 9.68 7.77
CA LEU A 29 -1.51 9.44 8.62
C LEU A 29 -1.26 8.66 9.94
N PRO A 30 -0.45 7.59 9.99
CA PRO A 30 -0.22 6.84 11.23
C PRO A 30 0.69 7.61 12.17
N LYS A 31 0.12 8.24 13.19
CA LYS A 31 0.85 9.06 14.16
C LYS A 31 1.65 8.23 15.18
N ASP A 32 1.27 6.98 15.39
CA ASP A 32 1.84 6.01 16.33
C ASP A 32 3.11 5.30 15.82
N LEU A 33 3.48 5.51 14.56
CA LEU A 33 4.65 4.88 13.93
C LEU A 33 5.89 5.76 13.96
N SER A 34 7.05 5.10 14.08
CA SER A 34 8.36 5.74 13.96
C SER A 34 8.61 6.28 12.54
N ALA A 35 9.53 7.22 12.37
CA ALA A 35 9.86 7.76 11.04
C ALA A 35 10.29 6.66 10.03
N ARG A 36 11.03 5.65 10.51
CA ARG A 36 11.42 4.49 9.71
C ARG A 36 10.22 3.66 9.27
N ASP A 37 9.31 3.39 10.19
CA ASP A 37 8.09 2.62 9.90
C ASP A 37 7.18 3.36 8.93
N ARG A 38 7.06 4.69 9.08
CA ARG A 38 6.34 5.53 8.11
C ARG A 38 6.97 5.46 6.72
N LEU A 39 8.30 5.53 6.63
CA LEU A 39 9.00 5.36 5.35
C LEU A 39 8.75 3.99 4.72
N MET A 40 8.74 2.91 5.51
CA MET A 40 8.36 1.59 5.00
C MET A 40 6.92 1.56 4.49
N THR A 41 5.98 2.15 5.22
CA THR A 41 4.57 2.20 4.78
C THR A 41 4.39 3.00 3.50
N PHE A 42 5.19 4.06 3.29
CA PHE A 42 5.26 4.79 2.02
C PHE A 42 5.68 3.86 0.89
N PHE A 43 6.80 3.17 1.04
CA PHE A 43 7.33 2.30 -0.02
C PHE A 43 6.40 1.14 -0.34
N VAL A 44 5.79 0.51 0.68
CA VAL A 44 4.83 -0.58 0.44
C VAL A 44 3.58 -0.07 -0.27
N GLY A 45 3.04 1.08 0.12
CA GLY A 45 1.92 1.71 -0.60
C GLY A 45 2.27 2.05 -2.04
N PHE A 46 3.42 2.72 -2.25
CA PHE A 46 3.93 3.08 -3.57
C PHE A 46 4.09 1.83 -4.47
N MET A 47 4.75 0.79 -3.98
CA MET A 47 4.97 -0.45 -4.73
C MET A 47 3.67 -1.19 -5.00
N ALA A 48 2.73 -1.21 -4.05
CA ALA A 48 1.43 -1.84 -4.27
C ALA A 48 0.67 -1.17 -5.41
N ALA A 49 0.65 0.16 -5.45
CA ALA A 49 0.01 0.90 -6.54
C ALA A 49 0.76 0.77 -7.87
N LEU A 50 2.09 0.77 -7.84
CA LEU A 50 2.91 0.62 -9.05
C LEU A 50 2.78 -0.77 -9.68
N VAL A 51 2.81 -1.82 -8.86
CA VAL A 51 2.78 -3.22 -9.33
C VAL A 51 1.37 -3.67 -9.68
N PHE A 52 0.38 -3.31 -8.86
CA PHE A 52 -0.99 -3.81 -9.03
C PHE A 52 -1.94 -2.83 -9.72
N GLY A 53 -1.54 -1.58 -9.94
CA GLY A 53 -2.40 -0.56 -10.58
C GLY A 53 -2.94 -0.99 -11.94
N ASP A 54 -2.04 -1.34 -12.86
CA ASP A 54 -2.43 -1.77 -14.20
C ASP A 54 -3.08 -3.17 -14.23
N PRO A 55 -2.56 -4.19 -13.52
CA PRO A 55 -3.23 -5.48 -13.43
C PRO A 55 -4.67 -5.39 -12.91
N VAL A 56 -4.92 -4.65 -11.82
CA VAL A 56 -6.26 -4.54 -11.24
C VAL A 56 -7.19 -3.74 -12.15
N ARG A 57 -6.71 -2.66 -12.77
CA ARG A 57 -7.48 -1.91 -13.76
C ARG A 57 -7.90 -2.81 -14.94
N SER A 58 -6.96 -3.60 -15.45
CA SER A 58 -7.18 -4.51 -16.57
C SER A 58 -8.18 -5.62 -16.20
N LEU A 59 -7.99 -6.25 -15.03
CA LEU A 59 -8.87 -7.31 -14.52
C LEU A 59 -10.33 -6.83 -14.37
N LEU A 60 -10.53 -5.59 -13.93
CA LEU A 60 -11.86 -5.01 -13.71
C LEU A 60 -12.44 -4.33 -14.96
N GLY A 61 -11.71 -4.33 -16.09
CA GLY A 61 -12.17 -3.71 -17.34
C GLY A 61 -12.33 -2.18 -17.25
N PHE A 62 -11.62 -1.52 -16.34
CA PHE A 62 -11.77 -0.09 -16.12
C PHE A 62 -11.04 0.74 -17.19
N SER A 63 -11.68 1.85 -17.60
CA SER A 63 -11.09 2.82 -18.51
C SER A 63 -9.88 3.53 -17.87
N GLU A 64 -9.02 4.12 -18.70
CA GLU A 64 -7.82 4.81 -18.22
C GLU A 64 -8.11 5.97 -17.27
N ALA A 65 -9.30 6.57 -17.35
CA ALA A 65 -9.75 7.63 -16.44
C ALA A 65 -9.71 7.20 -14.96
N TRP A 66 -9.88 5.91 -14.68
CA TRP A 66 -9.87 5.36 -13.31
C TRP A 66 -8.47 5.04 -12.79
N ALA A 67 -7.43 5.14 -13.62
CA ALA A 67 -6.07 4.76 -13.25
C ALA A 67 -5.55 5.53 -12.01
N TYR A 68 -5.85 6.82 -11.92
CA TYR A 68 -5.44 7.65 -10.78
C TYR A 68 -6.19 7.30 -9.49
N GLY A 69 -7.49 7.02 -9.58
CA GLY A 69 -8.30 6.59 -8.43
C GLY A 69 -7.84 5.23 -7.91
N MET A 70 -7.59 4.29 -8.81
CA MET A 70 -7.08 2.96 -8.47
C MET A 70 -5.68 3.02 -7.84
N ALA A 71 -4.80 3.85 -8.38
CA ALA A 71 -3.50 4.13 -7.79
C ALA A 71 -3.62 4.63 -6.35
N GLY A 72 -4.54 5.56 -6.08
CA GLY A 72 -4.79 6.05 -4.72
C GLY A 72 -5.30 4.97 -3.77
N ILE A 73 -6.28 4.17 -4.20
CA ILE A 73 -6.83 3.06 -3.40
C ILE A 73 -5.75 2.03 -3.08
N LEU A 74 -4.95 1.64 -4.07
CA LEU A 74 -3.88 0.66 -3.89
C LEU A 74 -2.75 1.19 -3.00
N ALA A 75 -2.40 2.48 -3.13
CA ALA A 75 -1.40 3.10 -2.26
C ALA A 75 -1.86 3.10 -0.81
N MET A 76 -3.12 3.42 -0.56
CA MET A 76 -3.72 3.42 0.78
C MET A 76 -3.87 2.00 1.34
N THR A 77 -4.27 1.05 0.49
CA THR A 77 -4.38 -0.37 0.86
C THR A 77 -3.03 -0.95 1.24
N GLY A 78 -2.00 -0.75 0.39
CA GLY A 78 -0.64 -1.19 0.67
C GLY A 78 -0.09 -0.60 1.97
N ARG A 79 -0.34 0.69 2.22
CA ARG A 79 -0.02 1.32 3.50
C ARG A 79 -0.73 0.64 4.67
N ASN A 80 -2.03 0.37 4.57
CA ASN A 80 -2.79 -0.26 5.65
C ASN A 80 -2.26 -1.65 5.98
N ILE A 81 -1.93 -2.44 4.96
CA ILE A 81 -1.30 -3.76 5.12
C ILE A 81 0.07 -3.61 5.80
N ALA A 82 0.89 -2.65 5.37
CA ALA A 82 2.19 -2.41 5.99
C ALA A 82 2.07 -2.03 7.47
N VAL A 83 1.16 -1.11 7.82
CA VAL A 83 0.89 -0.73 9.21
C VAL A 83 0.45 -1.95 10.02
N PHE A 84 -0.45 -2.77 9.47
CA PHE A 84 -0.92 -3.99 10.10
C PHE A 84 0.22 -4.97 10.38
N ILE A 85 1.05 -5.27 9.38
CA ILE A 85 2.20 -6.18 9.51
C ILE A 85 3.20 -5.63 10.53
N LEU A 86 3.49 -4.33 10.50
CA LEU A 86 4.43 -3.72 11.45
C LEU A 86 3.93 -3.82 12.90
N ARG A 87 2.62 -3.63 13.12
CA ARG A 87 2.00 -3.79 14.44
C ARG A 87 2.03 -5.25 14.88
N ALA A 88 1.63 -6.17 14.00
CA ALA A 88 1.66 -7.61 14.28
C ALA A 88 3.09 -8.11 14.56
N SER A 89 4.11 -7.54 13.91
CA SER A 89 5.51 -7.92 14.10
C SER A 89 6.11 -7.45 15.43
N ARG A 90 5.56 -6.39 16.06
CA ARG A 90 6.03 -5.91 17.36
C ARG A 90 5.58 -6.81 18.52
N ASP A 91 4.38 -7.38 18.42
CA ASP A 91 3.88 -8.35 19.39
C ASP A 91 3.12 -9.50 18.69
N PRO A 92 3.86 -10.46 18.12
CA PRO A 92 3.27 -11.54 17.35
C PRO A 92 2.46 -12.51 18.21
N LYS A 93 2.77 -12.62 19.51
CA LYS A 93 2.09 -13.54 20.43
C LYS A 93 0.69 -13.04 20.75
N THR A 94 0.57 -11.78 21.17
CA THR A 94 -0.73 -11.16 21.46
C THR A 94 -1.58 -11.08 20.19
N PHE A 95 -0.97 -10.75 19.05
CA PHE A 95 -1.67 -10.74 17.77
C PHE A 95 -2.24 -12.12 17.39
N ALA A 96 -1.48 -13.20 17.56
CA ALA A 96 -1.97 -14.55 17.28
C ALA A 96 -3.14 -14.95 18.21
N GLN A 97 -3.09 -14.55 19.48
CA GLN A 97 -4.19 -14.74 20.42
C GLN A 97 -5.44 -13.98 19.98
N ASP A 98 -5.30 -12.69 19.63
CA ASP A 98 -6.40 -11.87 19.12
C ASP A 98 -7.06 -12.48 17.88
N VAL A 99 -6.26 -12.95 16.93
CA VAL A 99 -6.77 -13.61 15.71
C VAL A 99 -7.53 -14.89 16.04
N LEU A 100 -6.99 -15.71 16.95
CA LEU A 100 -7.66 -16.95 17.38
C LEU A 100 -8.95 -16.66 18.14
N GLU A 101 -9.00 -15.63 18.97
CA GLU A 101 -10.20 -15.21 19.69
C GLU A 101 -11.29 -14.72 18.73
N ILE A 102 -10.92 -13.88 17.76
CA ILE A 102 -11.83 -13.43 16.69
C ILE A 102 -12.36 -14.63 15.89
N TRP A 103 -11.47 -15.55 15.49
CA TRP A 103 -11.84 -16.73 14.70
C TRP A 103 -12.75 -17.69 15.48
N ARG A 104 -12.55 -17.81 16.80
CA ARG A 104 -13.40 -18.60 17.70
C ARG A 104 -14.72 -17.89 18.06
N GLY A 105 -14.90 -16.65 17.64
CA GLY A 105 -16.09 -15.85 17.94
C GLY A 105 -16.24 -15.49 19.42
N VAL A 106 -15.13 -15.46 20.17
CA VAL A 106 -15.17 -15.10 21.61
C VAL A 106 -15.38 -13.59 21.71
N PRO A 107 -16.47 -13.10 22.32
CA PRO A 107 -16.68 -11.67 22.47
C PRO A 107 -15.60 -11.07 23.36
N ARG A 108 -14.89 -10.03 22.88
CA ARG A 108 -14.03 -9.22 23.74
C ARG A 108 -14.88 -8.59 24.84
N LYS A 109 -14.58 -8.90 26.10
CA LYS A 109 -15.18 -8.24 27.28
C LYS A 109 -14.61 -6.84 27.47
#